data_AF-A0A9X9WQ76-F1
#
_entry.id   AF-A0A9X9WQ76-F1
#
_cell.length_a   1.000
_cell.length_b   1.000
_cell.length_c   1.000
_cell.angle_alpha   90.00
_cell.angle_beta   90.00
_cell.angle_gamma   90.00
#
_symmetry.space_group_name_H-M   'P 1'
#
loop_
_entity.id
_entity.type
_entity.pdbx_description
1 polymer ?
#
loop_
_entity_poly.entity_id
_entity_poly.type
_entity_poly.pdbx_seq_one_letter_code
_entity_poly.pdbx_strand_id
1 'polypeptide(L)'
;MSQPPSRLRARLHQLYYGTTSDCRRFRYAVLAFDLSTMLFVICTSFVDRATWIGVVDVMIGIVLAGEFVARLAGSRRPLREAFTVATAADLLAIASFLAPLAGEGFGFLRIVRTLRLLHSYRMLGMLREDFAFFRRNEEAVLAATHLCVFVFIMTAVVYETQHDGNPHIQHYADALYFTVTALTTTGFGDITLSGTTGRLLSVVIMIAGVTLFLRLAQAMFRPAKVRFPCPNCGLQRHEPDAVHCKACGTLLNIPDEGRD
;
A
#
# COMPACT_ATOMS: atom_id res chain seq x y z
N MET A 1 13.59 -30.23 20.74
CA MET A 1 13.01 -29.54 21.92
C MET A 1 13.12 -28.04 21.70
N SER A 2 12.03 -27.36 21.32
CA SER A 2 12.02 -25.89 21.14
C SER A 2 11.76 -25.24 22.50
N GLN A 3 12.69 -24.40 22.97
CA GLN A 3 12.57 -23.65 24.22
C GLN A 3 11.25 -22.89 24.30
N PRO A 4 10.61 -22.80 25.49
CA PRO A 4 9.40 -22.00 25.67
C PRO A 4 9.72 -20.54 25.29
N PRO A 5 8.85 -19.87 24.51
CA PRO A 5 9.08 -18.48 24.14
C PRO A 5 9.17 -17.62 25.41
N SER A 6 10.13 -16.70 25.44
CA SER A 6 10.26 -15.73 26.53
C SER A 6 8.93 -14.98 26.75
N ARG A 7 8.63 -14.57 27.98
CA ARG A 7 7.37 -13.84 28.30
C ARG A 7 7.16 -12.63 27.39
N LEU A 8 8.24 -11.96 26.98
CA LEU A 8 8.23 -10.87 26.01
C LEU A 8 7.75 -11.31 24.62
N ARG A 9 8.27 -12.43 24.10
CA ARG A 9 7.88 -12.99 22.79
C ARG A 9 6.43 -13.42 22.77
N ALA A 10 5.93 -14.03 23.85
CA ALA A 10 4.52 -14.42 23.96
C ALA A 10 3.59 -13.19 23.95
N ARG A 11 3.97 -12.12 24.65
CA ARG A 11 3.21 -10.85 24.70
C ARG A 11 3.20 -10.13 23.35
N LEU A 12 4.35 -10.08 22.66
CA LEU A 12 4.45 -9.54 21.29
C LEU A 12 3.63 -10.38 20.30
N HIS A 13 3.70 -11.71 20.39
CA HIS A 13 2.89 -12.58 19.55
C HIS A 13 1.39 -12.33 19.75
N GLN A 14 0.96 -12.13 21.00
CA GLN A 14 -0.42 -11.82 21.31
C GLN A 14 -0.84 -10.43 20.79
N LEU A 15 -0.01 -9.40 20.95
CA LEU A 15 -0.30 -8.05 20.46
C LEU A 15 -0.47 -8.00 18.92
N TYR A 16 0.40 -8.69 18.19
CA TYR A 16 0.38 -8.66 16.72
C TYR A 16 -0.58 -9.69 16.09
N TYR A 17 -0.67 -10.90 16.65
CA TYR A 17 -1.45 -12.01 16.06
C TYR A 17 -2.66 -12.44 16.90
N GLY A 18 -2.92 -11.80 18.04
CA GLY A 18 -4.08 -12.09 18.88
C GLY A 18 -5.39 -11.52 18.34
N THR A 19 -6.51 -12.04 18.84
CA THR A 19 -7.88 -11.67 18.44
C THR A 19 -8.60 -10.79 19.47
N THR A 20 -7.96 -10.49 20.60
CA THR A 20 -8.53 -9.67 21.68
C THR A 20 -8.74 -8.21 21.25
N SER A 21 -9.69 -7.52 21.87
CA SER A 21 -10.01 -6.09 21.63
C SER A 21 -8.79 -5.17 21.76
N ASP A 22 -7.93 -5.41 22.75
CA ASP A 22 -6.72 -4.62 22.96
C ASP A 22 -5.67 -4.84 21.86
N CYS A 23 -5.60 -6.06 21.31
CA CYS A 23 -4.75 -6.38 20.16
C CYS A 23 -5.23 -5.63 18.90
N ARG A 24 -6.56 -5.53 18.71
CA ARG A 24 -7.14 -4.72 17.63
C ARG A 24 -6.77 -3.25 17.75
N ARG A 25 -6.93 -2.64 18.94
CA ARG A 25 -6.56 -1.22 19.18
C ARG A 25 -5.09 -0.95 18.90
N PHE A 26 -4.20 -1.83 19.36
CA PHE A 26 -2.77 -1.72 19.08
C PHE A 26 -2.47 -1.73 17.58
N ARG A 27 -3.10 -2.64 16.82
CA ARG A 27 -2.92 -2.73 15.36
C ARG A 27 -3.45 -1.49 14.64
N TYR A 28 -4.58 -0.93 15.08
CA TYR A 28 -5.08 0.35 14.56
C TYR A 28 -4.15 1.53 14.88
N ALA A 29 -3.54 1.55 16.06
CA ALA A 29 -2.56 2.58 16.41
C ALA A 29 -1.31 2.50 15.52
N VAL A 30 -0.81 1.30 15.24
CA VAL A 30 0.30 1.09 14.29
C VAL A 30 -0.11 1.52 12.88
N LEU A 31 -1.33 1.18 12.42
CA LEU A 31 -1.81 1.64 11.12
C LEU A 31 -1.92 3.17 11.03
N ALA A 32 -2.46 3.81 12.07
CA ALA A 32 -2.60 5.26 12.12
C ALA A 32 -1.23 5.94 12.12
N PHE A 33 -0.27 5.38 12.85
CA PHE A 33 1.13 5.81 12.79
C PHE A 33 1.67 5.67 11.36
N ASP A 34 1.43 4.54 10.69
CA ASP A 34 1.90 4.30 9.33
C ASP A 34 1.34 5.30 8.33
N LEU A 35 0.02 5.53 8.35
CA LEU A 35 -0.65 6.54 7.55
C LEU A 35 -0.13 7.95 7.85
N SER A 36 0.13 8.27 9.11
CA SER A 36 0.68 9.58 9.50
C SER A 36 2.08 9.81 8.93
N THR A 37 2.97 8.80 8.99
CA THR A 37 4.32 8.90 8.41
C THR A 37 4.26 9.04 6.89
N MET A 38 3.28 8.41 6.25
CA MET A 38 3.09 8.51 4.81
C MET A 38 2.58 9.89 4.42
N LEU A 39 1.59 10.42 5.14
CA LEU A 39 1.12 11.79 4.94
C LEU A 39 2.26 12.79 5.13
N PHE A 40 3.08 12.58 6.18
CA PHE A 40 4.27 13.38 6.41
C PHE A 40 5.20 13.35 5.20
N VAL A 41 5.56 12.17 4.68
CA VAL A 41 6.42 12.05 3.49
C VAL A 41 5.80 12.78 2.30
N ILE A 42 4.53 12.55 2.00
CA ILE A 42 3.83 13.23 0.90
C ILE A 42 3.89 14.75 1.05
N CYS A 43 3.58 15.27 2.23
CA CYS A 43 3.63 16.71 2.50
C CYS A 43 5.06 17.26 2.35
N THR A 44 6.07 16.56 2.87
CA THR A 44 7.47 16.99 2.77
C THR A 44 8.05 16.86 1.38
N SER A 45 7.49 16.03 0.50
CA SER A 45 7.93 15.91 -0.90
C SER A 45 7.70 17.19 -1.72
N PHE A 46 6.81 18.08 -1.28
CA PHE A 46 6.52 19.36 -1.95
C PHE A 46 7.25 20.55 -1.33
N VAL A 47 8.00 20.35 -0.25
CA VAL A 47 8.68 21.42 0.49
C VAL A 47 10.19 21.29 0.29
N ASP A 48 10.86 22.43 0.12
CA ASP A 48 12.32 22.46 -0.01
C ASP A 48 13.02 21.81 1.19
N ARG A 49 14.18 21.19 0.92
CA ARG A 49 14.94 20.43 1.91
C ARG A 49 15.42 21.33 3.05
N ALA A 50 14.64 21.37 4.12
CA ALA A 50 15.07 21.91 5.37
C ALA A 50 15.73 20.82 6.22
N THR A 51 16.82 21.16 6.92
CA THR A 51 17.59 20.22 7.76
C THR A 51 16.73 19.52 8.82
N TRP A 52 15.65 20.18 9.28
CA TRP A 52 14.70 19.59 10.24
C TRP A 52 13.96 18.38 9.67
N ILE A 53 13.71 18.32 8.36
CA ILE A 53 13.04 17.18 7.69
C ILE A 53 13.91 15.93 7.83
N GLY A 54 15.23 16.07 7.67
CA GLY A 54 16.18 14.96 7.85
C GLY A 54 16.21 14.42 9.29
N VAL A 55 16.09 15.29 10.29
CA VAL A 55 16.00 14.86 11.70
C VAL A 55 14.71 14.08 11.96
N VAL A 56 13.58 14.57 11.44
CA VAL A 56 12.29 13.88 11.58
C VAL A 56 12.29 12.54 10.84
N ASP A 57 12.89 12.47 9.64
CA ASP A 57 13.05 11.22 8.88
C ASP A 57 13.80 10.16 9.68
N VAL A 58 14.91 10.53 10.33
CA VAL A 58 15.71 9.61 11.15
C VAL A 58 14.92 9.15 12.37
N MET A 59 14.22 10.06 13.05
CA MET A 59 13.37 9.72 14.18
C MET A 59 12.27 8.73 13.79
N ILE A 60 11.61 8.96 12.65
CA ILE A 60 10.64 8.03 12.08
C ILE A 60 11.33 6.69 11.79
N GLY A 61 12.49 6.69 11.11
CA GLY A 61 13.25 5.48 10.80
C GLY A 61 13.58 4.62 12.02
N ILE A 62 13.95 5.23 13.15
CA ILE A 62 14.23 4.53 14.41
C ILE A 62 12.96 3.87 14.97
N VAL A 63 11.84 4.59 15.00
CA VAL A 63 10.56 4.04 15.45
C VAL A 63 10.13 2.87 14.57
N LEU A 64 10.32 2.98 13.25
CA LEU A 64 10.03 1.93 12.28
C LEU A 64 10.91 0.70 12.43
N ALA A 65 12.22 0.90 12.65
CA ALA A 65 13.12 -0.20 12.94
C ALA A 65 12.71 -0.94 14.22
N GLY A 66 12.33 -0.21 15.27
CA GLY A 66 11.84 -0.79 16.52
C GLY A 66 10.56 -1.60 16.33
N GLU A 67 9.60 -1.07 15.58
CA GLU A 67 8.34 -1.73 15.22
C GLU A 67 8.59 -3.02 14.41
N PHE A 68 9.47 -2.95 13.40
CA PHE A 68 9.85 -4.10 12.58
C PHE A 68 10.50 -5.21 13.39
N VAL A 69 11.43 -4.87 14.29
CA VAL A 69 12.08 -5.84 15.18
C VAL A 69 11.07 -6.47 16.14
N ALA A 70 10.17 -5.67 16.72
CA ALA A 70 9.12 -6.16 17.63
C ALA A 70 8.19 -7.16 16.92
N ARG A 71 7.79 -6.85 15.68
CA ARG A 71 6.98 -7.72 14.83
C ARG A 71 7.70 -9.03 14.50
N LEU A 72 8.97 -8.95 14.06
CA LEU A 72 9.77 -10.12 13.71
C LEU A 72 10.03 -11.02 14.93
N ALA A 73 10.28 -10.42 16.10
CA ALA A 73 10.43 -11.15 17.37
C ALA A 73 9.14 -11.88 17.77
N GLY A 74 7.96 -11.28 17.50
CA GLY A 74 6.64 -11.87 17.72
C GLY A 74 6.27 -12.99 16.74
N SER A 75 6.98 -13.13 15.61
CA SER A 75 6.69 -14.17 14.61
C SER A 75 7.01 -15.58 15.11
N ARG A 76 6.22 -16.56 14.66
CA ARG A 76 6.49 -17.98 14.89
C ARG A 76 7.70 -18.48 14.08
N ARG A 77 8.02 -17.84 12.93
CA ARG A 77 9.13 -18.24 12.04
C ARG A 77 9.85 -17.00 11.47
N PRO A 78 10.68 -16.31 12.27
CA PRO A 78 11.27 -15.03 11.89
C PRO A 78 12.10 -15.10 10.60
N LEU A 79 12.90 -16.15 10.41
CA LEU A 79 13.72 -16.30 9.20
C LEU A 79 12.88 -16.40 7.93
N ARG A 80 11.79 -17.18 7.93
CA ARG A 80 10.92 -17.31 6.75
C ARG A 80 10.16 -16.01 6.47
N GLU A 81 9.77 -15.30 7.53
CA GLU A 81 9.07 -14.02 7.41
C GLU A 81 10.00 -12.90 6.92
N ALA A 82 11.28 -12.92 7.31
CA ALA A 82 12.32 -12.01 6.81
C ALA A 82 12.54 -12.11 5.29
N PHE A 83 12.45 -13.32 4.72
CA PHE A 83 12.62 -13.57 3.28
C PHE A 83 11.35 -13.38 2.43
N THR A 84 10.30 -12.77 2.96
CA THR A 84 9.11 -12.42 2.17
C THR A 84 9.31 -11.09 1.44
N VAL A 85 8.86 -10.97 0.19
CA VAL A 85 8.99 -9.75 -0.65
C VAL A 85 8.55 -8.48 0.10
N ALA A 86 7.44 -8.57 0.83
CA ALA A 86 6.90 -7.45 1.58
C ALA A 86 7.77 -7.06 2.80
N THR A 87 8.45 -8.02 3.43
CA THR A 87 9.38 -7.76 4.55
C THR A 87 10.71 -7.19 4.04
N ALA A 88 11.16 -7.61 2.85
CA ALA A 88 12.30 -7.00 2.17
C ALA A 88 12.01 -5.54 1.80
N ALA A 89 10.79 -5.24 1.33
CA ALA A 89 10.34 -3.87 1.08
C ALA A 89 10.32 -3.02 2.36
N ASP A 90 9.85 -3.57 3.49
CA ASP A 90 9.88 -2.89 4.79
C ASP A 90 11.32 -2.57 5.23
N LEU A 91 12.23 -3.54 5.10
CA LEU A 91 13.64 -3.36 5.46
C LEU A 91 14.30 -2.28 4.59
N LEU A 92 14.03 -2.28 3.29
CA LEU A 92 14.54 -1.27 2.38
C LEU A 92 13.97 0.11 2.73
N ALA A 93 12.69 0.21 3.10
CA ALA A 93 12.06 1.46 3.50
C ALA A 93 12.67 2.02 4.80
N ILE A 94 12.92 1.16 5.79
CA ILE A 94 13.62 1.53 7.03
C ILE A 94 15.03 2.05 6.72
N ALA A 95 15.77 1.35 5.86
CA ALA A 95 17.09 1.78 5.41
C ALA A 95 17.04 3.17 4.75
N SER A 96 16.00 3.46 3.98
CA SER A 96 15.78 4.78 3.36
C SER A 96 15.51 5.92 4.36
N PHE A 97 14.78 5.65 5.45
CA PHE A 97 14.58 6.65 6.51
C PHE A 97 15.84 6.93 7.31
N LEU A 98 16.71 5.92 7.43
CA LEU A 98 18.02 6.03 8.10
C LEU A 98 19.11 6.57 7.16
N ALA A 99 18.86 6.63 5.86
CA ALA A 99 19.82 7.09 4.86
C ALA A 99 20.43 8.49 5.12
N PRO A 100 19.70 9.49 5.68
CA PRO A 100 20.30 10.77 6.06
C PRO A 100 21.47 10.66 7.05
N LEU A 101 21.54 9.60 7.86
CA LEU A 101 22.69 9.33 8.75
C LEU A 101 23.94 8.88 7.99
N ALA A 102 23.77 8.31 6.79
CA ALA A 102 24.84 7.76 5.96
C ALA A 102 25.39 8.76 4.91
N GLY A 103 24.80 9.96 4.82
CA GLY A 103 25.20 11.03 3.90
C GLY A 103 24.19 11.33 2.78
N GLU A 104 24.39 12.44 2.05
CA GLU A 104 23.43 12.98 1.07
C GLU A 104 23.29 12.17 -0.24
N GLY A 105 24.17 11.18 -0.48
CA GLY A 105 24.26 10.44 -1.74
C GLY A 105 23.12 9.45 -2.03
N PHE A 106 22.18 9.27 -1.10
CA PHE A 106 21.09 8.29 -1.21
C PHE A 106 19.71 8.92 -1.43
N GLY A 107 19.64 10.03 -2.18
CA GLY A 107 18.36 10.62 -2.61
C GLY A 107 17.40 9.60 -3.23
N PHE A 108 17.93 8.70 -4.06
CA PHE A 108 17.17 7.63 -4.72
C PHE A 108 16.52 6.63 -3.75
N LEU A 109 17.09 6.41 -2.56
CA LEU A 109 16.46 5.55 -1.56
C LEU A 109 15.13 6.14 -1.11
N ARG A 110 14.87 7.44 -1.30
CA ARG A 110 13.60 8.07 -0.94
C ARG A 110 12.41 7.47 -1.69
N ILE A 111 12.62 6.94 -2.91
CA ILE A 111 11.62 6.16 -3.68
C ILE A 111 11.07 5.01 -2.82
N VAL A 112 11.95 4.36 -2.07
CA VAL A 112 11.64 3.17 -1.26
C VAL A 112 10.69 3.49 -0.11
N ARG A 113 10.62 4.74 0.38
CA ARG A 113 9.68 5.13 1.45
C ARG A 113 8.22 4.92 1.03
N THR A 114 7.92 5.11 -0.27
CA THR A 114 6.58 4.90 -0.82
C THR A 114 6.22 3.41 -0.91
N LEU A 115 7.19 2.50 -0.94
CA LEU A 115 6.96 1.04 -0.87
C LEU A 115 6.33 0.62 0.45
N ARG A 116 6.42 1.44 1.50
CA ARG A 116 5.75 1.21 2.79
C ARG A 116 4.21 1.12 2.66
N LEU A 117 3.63 1.70 1.63
CA LEU A 117 2.21 1.51 1.33
C LEU A 117 1.83 0.05 1.03
N LEU A 118 2.76 -0.74 0.46
CA LEU A 118 2.55 -2.18 0.24
C LEU A 118 2.39 -2.92 1.56
N HIS A 119 2.82 -2.35 2.67
CA HIS A 119 2.65 -2.92 3.99
C HIS A 119 1.27 -2.60 4.60
N SER A 120 0.71 -1.40 4.34
CA SER A 120 -0.69 -1.08 4.64
C SER A 120 -1.66 -2.11 4.03
N TYR A 121 -1.33 -2.69 2.86
CA TYR A 121 -2.08 -3.78 2.22
C TYR A 121 -2.31 -5.01 3.13
N ARG A 122 -1.33 -5.39 3.97
CA ARG A 122 -1.48 -6.52 4.91
C ARG A 122 -2.42 -6.16 6.07
N MET A 123 -2.51 -4.88 6.43
CA MET A 123 -3.40 -4.38 7.48
C MET A 123 -4.85 -4.16 7.01
N LEU A 124 -5.08 -3.93 5.71
CA LEU A 124 -6.44 -3.82 5.15
C LEU A 124 -7.28 -5.09 5.40
N GLY A 125 -6.65 -6.26 5.49
CA GLY A 125 -7.31 -7.51 5.86
C GLY A 125 -7.96 -7.50 7.26
N MET A 126 -7.51 -6.63 8.16
CA MET A 126 -8.10 -6.47 9.50
C MET A 126 -9.25 -5.47 9.52
N LEU A 127 -9.17 -4.38 8.76
CA LEU A 127 -10.29 -3.42 8.59
C LEU A 127 -11.52 -4.11 8.01
N ARG A 128 -11.31 -5.16 7.20
CA ARG A 128 -12.35 -6.02 6.63
C ARG A 128 -13.22 -6.74 7.67
N GLU A 129 -12.66 -7.10 8.81
CA GLU A 129 -13.40 -7.81 9.87
C GLU A 129 -14.25 -6.84 10.70
N ASP A 130 -13.76 -5.63 10.95
CA ASP A 130 -14.40 -4.69 11.88
C ASP A 130 -15.35 -3.67 11.19
N PHE A 131 -15.15 -3.33 9.90
CA PHE A 131 -15.96 -2.30 9.22
C PHE A 131 -16.75 -2.84 8.01
N ALA A 132 -18.08 -2.81 8.12
CA ALA A 132 -18.99 -3.25 7.05
C ALA A 132 -18.86 -2.44 5.75
N PHE A 133 -18.53 -1.15 5.84
CA PHE A 133 -18.26 -0.27 4.70
C PHE A 133 -17.04 -0.74 3.90
N PHE A 134 -15.95 -1.06 4.59
CA PHE A 134 -14.71 -1.52 3.97
C PHE A 134 -14.89 -2.89 3.30
N ARG A 135 -15.71 -3.77 3.89
CA ARG A 135 -16.06 -5.07 3.31
C ARG A 135 -16.87 -4.94 2.02
N ARG A 136 -17.70 -3.88 1.88
CA ARG A 136 -18.52 -3.64 0.69
C ARG A 136 -17.70 -3.04 -0.47
N ASN A 137 -16.72 -2.21 -0.15
CA ASN A 137 -15.88 -1.50 -1.12
C ASN A 137 -14.43 -2.03 -1.18
N GLU A 138 -14.16 -3.22 -0.64
CA GLU A 138 -12.81 -3.81 -0.49
C GLU A 138 -12.03 -3.78 -1.81
N GLU A 139 -12.66 -4.20 -2.90
CA GLU A 139 -12.02 -4.24 -4.22
C GLU A 139 -11.64 -2.84 -4.72
N ALA A 140 -12.50 -1.83 -4.47
CA ALA A 140 -12.25 -0.45 -4.87
C ALA A 140 -11.13 0.18 -4.05
N VAL A 141 -11.13 -0.03 -2.74
CA VAL A 141 -10.06 0.48 -1.87
C VAL A 141 -8.72 -0.18 -2.21
N LEU A 142 -8.69 -1.50 -2.46
CA LEU A 142 -7.49 -2.20 -2.86
C LEU A 142 -6.96 -1.71 -4.21
N ALA A 143 -7.85 -1.52 -5.20
CA ALA A 143 -7.46 -0.98 -6.50
C ALA A 143 -6.95 0.46 -6.40
N ALA A 144 -7.60 1.30 -5.60
CA ALA A 144 -7.19 2.69 -5.37
C ALA A 144 -5.83 2.76 -4.68
N THR A 145 -5.60 1.88 -3.69
CA THR A 145 -4.33 1.78 -2.99
C THR A 145 -3.22 1.36 -3.95
N HIS A 146 -3.42 0.32 -4.78
CA HIS A 146 -2.43 -0.10 -5.77
C HIS A 146 -2.11 1.00 -6.78
N LEU A 147 -3.12 1.73 -7.24
CA LEU A 147 -2.94 2.86 -8.16
C LEU A 147 -2.11 3.98 -7.50
N CYS A 148 -2.48 4.36 -6.27
CA CYS A 148 -1.77 5.40 -5.51
C CYS A 148 -0.29 5.02 -5.30
N VAL A 149 -0.04 3.79 -4.86
CA VAL A 149 1.33 3.23 -4.70
C VAL A 149 2.12 3.34 -5.98
N PHE A 150 1.53 2.87 -7.08
CA PHE A 150 2.17 2.90 -8.38
C PHE A 150 2.55 4.33 -8.80
N VAL A 151 1.61 5.27 -8.68
CA VAL A 151 1.85 6.68 -9.02
C VAL A 151 3.03 7.24 -8.23
N PHE A 152 3.03 7.11 -6.90
CA PHE A 152 4.12 7.67 -6.08
C PHE A 152 5.48 7.00 -6.32
N ILE A 153 5.52 5.68 -6.53
CA ILE A 153 6.76 4.98 -6.89
C ILE A 153 7.28 5.49 -8.23
N MET A 154 6.44 5.49 -9.27
CA MET A 154 6.85 5.88 -10.61
C MET A 154 7.23 7.36 -10.67
N THR A 155 6.53 8.23 -9.95
CA THR A 155 6.91 9.64 -9.79
C THR A 155 8.30 9.78 -9.19
N ALA A 156 8.60 9.03 -8.14
CA ALA A 156 9.91 9.11 -7.51
C ALA A 156 11.02 8.56 -8.43
N VAL A 157 10.76 7.47 -9.18
CA VAL A 157 11.69 6.97 -10.21
C VAL A 157 11.90 8.01 -11.31
N VAL A 158 10.83 8.65 -11.80
CA VAL A 158 10.91 9.70 -12.82
C VAL A 158 11.74 10.88 -12.31
N TYR A 159 11.49 11.36 -11.10
CA TYR A 159 12.23 12.46 -10.51
C TYR A 159 13.72 12.15 -10.41
N GLU A 160 14.09 11.03 -9.79
CA GLU A 160 15.50 10.66 -9.58
C GLU A 160 16.24 10.34 -10.89
N THR A 161 15.54 9.87 -11.92
CA THR A 161 16.17 9.58 -13.23
C THR A 161 16.24 10.78 -14.17
N GLN A 162 15.52 11.87 -13.89
CA GLN A 162 15.42 13.01 -14.81
C GLN A 162 15.75 14.37 -14.20
N HIS A 163 15.77 14.56 -12.88
CA HIS A 163 15.95 15.89 -12.30
C HIS A 163 17.29 16.56 -12.68
N ASP A 164 18.34 15.77 -12.92
CA ASP A 164 19.66 16.30 -13.28
C ASP A 164 19.80 16.61 -14.78
N GLY A 165 18.97 16.00 -15.63
CA GLY A 165 19.15 16.02 -17.09
C GLY A 165 17.99 16.61 -17.88
N ASN A 166 16.82 16.80 -17.26
CA ASN A 166 15.61 17.24 -17.92
C ASN A 166 15.16 18.61 -17.38
N PRO A 167 15.21 19.69 -18.18
CA PRO A 167 14.87 21.04 -17.72
C PRO A 167 13.40 21.19 -17.33
N HIS A 168 12.53 20.29 -17.78
CA HIS A 168 11.10 20.28 -17.47
C HIS A 168 10.76 19.61 -16.14
N ILE A 169 11.72 18.92 -15.49
CA ILE A 169 11.50 18.25 -14.20
C ILE A 169 12.45 18.86 -13.18
N GLN A 170 12.01 19.91 -12.51
CA GLN A 170 12.82 20.61 -11.50
C GLN A 170 12.48 20.14 -10.09
N HIS A 171 11.20 19.85 -9.85
CA HIS A 171 10.69 19.48 -8.54
C HIS A 171 9.86 18.19 -8.61
N TYR A 172 9.57 17.63 -7.43
CA TYR A 172 8.77 16.40 -7.34
C TYR A 172 7.37 16.56 -7.95
N ALA A 173 6.80 17.77 -7.89
CA ALA A 173 5.50 18.10 -8.48
C ALA A 173 5.48 17.92 -10.00
N ASP A 174 6.56 18.28 -10.70
CA ASP A 174 6.67 18.14 -12.17
C ASP A 174 6.70 16.67 -12.57
N ALA A 175 7.46 15.86 -11.82
CA ALA A 175 7.49 14.41 -11.99
C ALA A 175 6.14 13.76 -11.71
N LEU A 176 5.41 14.25 -10.69
CA LEU A 176 4.08 13.76 -10.36
C LEU A 176 3.09 14.09 -11.46
N TYR A 177 3.11 15.33 -11.95
CA TYR A 177 2.31 15.79 -13.06
C TYR A 177 2.55 14.94 -14.32
N PHE A 178 3.81 14.70 -14.69
CA PHE A 178 4.14 13.79 -15.80
C PHE A 178 3.58 12.38 -15.57
N THR A 179 3.77 11.82 -14.37
CA THR A 179 3.35 10.45 -14.06
C THR A 179 1.84 10.30 -14.17
N VAL A 180 1.08 11.26 -13.61
CA VAL A 180 -0.38 11.26 -13.65
C VAL A 180 -0.86 11.41 -15.08
N THR A 181 -0.36 12.39 -15.84
CA THR A 181 -0.80 12.64 -17.23
C THR A 181 -0.46 11.50 -18.18
N ALA A 182 0.68 10.82 -17.98
CA ALA A 182 1.06 9.63 -18.73
C ALA A 182 0.18 8.42 -18.36
N LEU A 183 -0.06 8.20 -17.06
CA LEU A 183 -0.90 7.10 -16.55
C LEU A 183 -2.37 7.25 -16.99
N THR A 184 -2.93 8.46 -16.94
CA THR A 184 -4.31 8.74 -17.37
C THR A 184 -4.45 8.76 -18.89
N THR A 185 -3.37 8.53 -19.64
CA THR A 185 -3.30 8.63 -21.10
C THR A 185 -3.71 9.99 -21.65
N THR A 186 -3.72 11.02 -20.81
CA THR A 186 -4.02 12.40 -21.23
C THR A 186 -2.85 12.96 -22.03
N GLY A 187 -1.63 12.75 -21.55
CA GLY A 187 -0.39 13.01 -22.30
C GLY A 187 -0.31 14.39 -22.94
N PHE A 188 -0.41 15.47 -22.15
CA PHE A 188 -0.37 16.85 -22.66
C PHE A 188 0.88 17.17 -23.51
N GLY A 189 1.98 16.46 -23.29
CA GLY A 189 3.20 16.55 -24.12
C GLY A 189 4.10 17.76 -23.79
N ASP A 190 3.73 18.54 -22.79
CA ASP A 190 4.50 19.65 -22.21
C ASP A 190 5.71 19.16 -21.38
N ILE A 191 5.58 18.01 -20.72
CA ILE A 191 6.68 17.31 -20.05
C ILE A 191 6.84 15.92 -20.66
N THR A 192 8.06 15.58 -21.08
CA THR A 192 8.40 14.24 -21.60
C THR A 192 9.72 13.75 -21.01
N LEU A 193 9.86 12.43 -20.86
CA LEU A 193 11.12 11.82 -20.40
C LEU A 193 12.10 11.73 -21.58
N SER A 194 13.27 12.32 -21.38
CA SER A 194 14.33 12.36 -22.38
C SER A 194 15.16 11.07 -22.40
N GLY A 195 15.73 10.75 -23.57
CA GLY A 195 16.57 9.56 -23.76
C GLY A 195 15.83 8.22 -23.89
N THR A 196 16.57 7.16 -24.25
CA THR A 196 16.01 5.81 -24.47
C THR A 196 15.42 5.22 -23.19
N THR A 197 16.12 5.36 -22.06
CA THR A 197 15.65 4.87 -20.76
C THR A 197 14.40 5.61 -20.29
N GLY A 198 14.34 6.93 -20.50
CA GLY A 198 13.14 7.73 -20.21
C GLY A 198 11.94 7.28 -21.05
N ARG A 199 12.12 7.07 -22.36
CA ARG A 199 11.04 6.56 -23.22
C ARG A 199 10.55 5.18 -22.80
N LEU A 200 11.45 4.26 -22.44
CA LEU A 200 11.08 2.94 -21.94
C LEU A 200 10.30 3.05 -20.62
N LEU A 201 10.73 3.95 -19.73
CA LEU A 201 10.03 4.23 -18.46
C LEU A 201 8.61 4.74 -18.72
N SER A 202 8.42 5.67 -19.66
CA SER A 202 7.10 6.15 -20.07
C SER A 202 6.19 4.99 -20.54
N VAL A 203 6.72 4.07 -21.34
CA VAL A 203 5.97 2.89 -21.82
C VAL A 203 5.49 2.02 -20.65
N VAL A 204 6.36 1.77 -19.67
CA VAL A 204 5.99 1.03 -18.45
C VAL A 204 4.91 1.77 -17.67
N ILE A 205 5.04 3.10 -17.50
CA ILE A 205 4.04 3.93 -16.82
C ILE A 205 2.68 3.83 -17.50
N MET A 206 2.64 3.94 -18.82
CA MET A 206 1.40 3.89 -19.61
C MET A 206 0.73 2.50 -19.52
N ILE A 207 1.46 1.41 -19.76
CA ILE A 207 0.89 0.04 -19.75
C ILE A 207 0.36 -0.33 -18.36
N ALA A 208 1.18 -0.15 -17.33
CA ALA A 208 0.78 -0.49 -15.96
C ALA A 208 -0.29 0.48 -15.44
N GLY A 209 -0.19 1.76 -15.80
CA GLY A 209 -1.12 2.80 -15.37
C GLY A 209 -2.54 2.59 -15.88
N VAL A 210 -2.70 2.34 -17.18
CA VAL A 210 -4.02 2.02 -17.76
C VAL A 210 -4.63 0.78 -17.09
N THR A 211 -3.83 -0.26 -16.88
CA THR A 211 -4.31 -1.50 -16.24
C THR A 211 -4.81 -1.25 -14.81
N LEU A 212 -4.06 -0.47 -14.03
CA LEU A 212 -4.44 -0.14 -12.65
C LEU A 212 -5.65 0.79 -12.59
N PHE A 213 -5.70 1.79 -13.46
CA PHE A 213 -6.84 2.71 -13.56
C PHE A 213 -8.12 1.99 -13.95
N LEU A 214 -8.07 1.11 -14.96
CA LEU A 214 -9.20 0.28 -15.35
C LEU A 214 -9.65 -0.65 -14.23
N ARG A 215 -8.71 -1.24 -13.48
CA ARG A 215 -9.05 -2.06 -12.32
C ARG A 215 -9.78 -1.26 -11.25
N LEU A 216 -9.35 -0.03 -10.99
CA LEU A 216 -10.04 0.88 -10.06
C LEU A 216 -11.44 1.23 -10.57
N ALA A 217 -11.57 1.65 -11.83
CA ALA A 217 -12.86 1.96 -12.42
C ALA A 217 -13.81 0.75 -12.33
N GLN A 218 -13.36 -0.44 -12.72
CA GLN A 218 -14.14 -1.67 -12.59
C GLN A 218 -14.55 -1.95 -11.15
N ALA A 219 -13.67 -1.73 -10.18
CA ALA A 219 -13.97 -1.96 -8.78
C ALA A 219 -14.94 -0.93 -8.19
N MET A 220 -14.94 0.32 -8.67
CA MET A 220 -15.89 1.35 -8.27
C MET A 220 -17.28 1.17 -8.92
N PHE A 221 -17.31 0.78 -10.20
CA PHE A 221 -18.54 0.69 -10.96
C PHE A 221 -19.17 -0.70 -10.98
N ARG A 222 -18.48 -1.74 -10.48
CA ARG A 222 -19.10 -3.07 -10.35
C ARG A 222 -20.14 -3.07 -9.23
N PRO A 223 -21.35 -3.62 -9.48
CA PRO A 223 -22.34 -3.79 -8.43
C PRO A 223 -21.76 -4.62 -7.29
N ALA A 224 -21.93 -4.14 -6.06
CA ALA A 224 -21.42 -4.80 -4.87
C ALA A 224 -21.99 -6.22 -4.79
N LYS A 225 -21.12 -7.24 -4.75
CA LYS A 225 -21.57 -8.63 -4.58
C LYS A 225 -21.80 -8.94 -3.12
N VAL A 226 -22.89 -9.63 -2.83
CA VAL A 226 -23.18 -10.14 -1.49
C VAL A 226 -22.46 -11.46 -1.28
N ARG A 227 -21.98 -11.68 -0.04
CA ARG A 227 -21.45 -12.97 0.37
C ARG A 227 -22.55 -13.78 1.05
N PHE A 228 -23.06 -14.78 0.33
CA PHE A 228 -24.05 -15.71 0.84
C PHE A 228 -23.64 -17.12 0.37
N PRO A 229 -23.33 -18.06 1.26
CA PRO A 229 -22.89 -19.39 0.87
C PRO A 229 -24.07 -20.16 0.27
N CYS A 230 -23.96 -20.56 -0.99
CA CYS A 230 -24.95 -21.43 -1.60
C CYS A 230 -24.95 -22.80 -0.90
N PRO A 231 -26.11 -23.29 -0.41
CA PRO A 231 -26.18 -24.55 0.34
C PRO A 231 -25.89 -25.79 -0.51
N ASN A 232 -25.96 -25.68 -1.84
CA ASN A 232 -25.80 -26.81 -2.76
C ASN A 232 -24.37 -26.89 -3.33
N CYS A 233 -23.87 -25.82 -3.94
CA CYS A 233 -22.55 -25.83 -4.60
C CYS A 233 -21.43 -25.10 -3.84
N GLY A 234 -21.76 -24.42 -2.73
CA GLY A 234 -20.77 -23.70 -1.94
C GLY A 234 -20.25 -22.39 -2.57
N LEU A 235 -20.83 -21.94 -3.70
CA LEU A 235 -20.50 -20.62 -4.25
C LEU A 235 -20.79 -19.54 -3.19
N GLN A 236 -19.83 -18.65 -2.96
CA GLN A 236 -19.88 -17.68 -1.87
C GLN A 236 -20.35 -16.27 -2.29
N ARG A 237 -20.34 -15.94 -3.60
CA ARG A 237 -20.53 -14.57 -4.10
C ARG A 237 -21.66 -14.51 -5.13
N HIS A 238 -22.67 -13.69 -4.85
CA HIS A 238 -23.89 -13.51 -5.66
C HIS A 238 -24.17 -12.02 -5.93
N GLU A 239 -24.99 -11.71 -6.93
CA GLU A 239 -25.62 -10.39 -7.01
C GLU A 239 -26.54 -10.16 -5.79
N PRO A 240 -26.73 -8.92 -5.31
CA PRO A 240 -27.58 -8.62 -4.15
C PRO A 240 -29.02 -9.12 -4.30
N ASP A 241 -29.56 -9.05 -5.51
CA ASP A 241 -30.91 -9.41 -5.93
C ASP A 241 -31.01 -10.85 -6.48
N ALA A 242 -29.96 -11.66 -6.31
CA ALA A 242 -29.92 -13.01 -6.86
C ALA A 242 -30.90 -13.96 -6.14
N VAL A 243 -32.04 -14.25 -6.77
CA VAL A 243 -32.99 -15.28 -6.34
C VAL A 243 -32.46 -16.70 -6.58
N HIS A 244 -31.56 -16.87 -7.56
CA HIS A 244 -30.99 -18.17 -7.91
C HIS A 244 -29.46 -18.14 -7.90
N CYS A 245 -28.84 -19.24 -7.48
CA CYS A 245 -27.41 -19.41 -7.56
C CYS A 245 -26.96 -19.49 -9.02
N LYS A 246 -26.15 -18.52 -9.48
CA LYS A 246 -25.59 -18.49 -10.84
C LYS A 246 -24.78 -19.73 -11.27
N ALA A 247 -24.32 -20.56 -10.32
CA ALA A 247 -23.54 -21.75 -10.62
C ALA A 247 -24.39 -23.02 -10.74
N CYS A 248 -25.39 -23.20 -9.88
CA CYS A 248 -26.16 -24.46 -9.79
C CYS A 248 -27.68 -24.28 -9.88
N GLY A 249 -28.18 -23.06 -10.04
CA GLY A 249 -29.62 -22.77 -10.16
C GLY A 249 -30.44 -22.92 -8.87
N THR A 250 -29.83 -23.28 -7.74
CA THR A 250 -30.55 -23.43 -6.46
C THR A 250 -31.12 -22.09 -6.00
N LEU A 251 -32.36 -22.09 -5.53
CA LEU A 251 -33.04 -20.91 -5.01
C LEU A 251 -32.33 -20.42 -3.73
N LEU A 252 -31.94 -19.15 -3.71
CA LEU A 252 -31.23 -18.50 -2.62
C LEU A 252 -32.19 -17.55 -1.91
N ASN A 253 -32.17 -17.57 -0.59
CA ASN A 253 -32.90 -16.62 0.25
C ASN A 253 -31.90 -15.69 0.93
N ILE A 254 -31.36 -14.76 0.14
CA ILE A 254 -30.38 -13.78 0.62
C ILE A 254 -31.16 -12.72 1.42
N PRO A 255 -30.83 -12.49 2.71
CA PRO A 255 -31.48 -11.44 3.49
C PRO A 255 -31.18 -10.08 2.86
N ASP A 256 -32.24 -9.33 2.54
CA ASP A 256 -32.16 -7.97 2.06
C ASP A 256 -32.98 -7.04 2.98
N GLU A 257 -32.59 -5.77 3.05
CA GLU A 257 -33.27 -4.77 3.91
C GLU A 257 -34.60 -4.28 3.31
N GLY A 258 -35.00 -4.77 2.12
CA GLY A 258 -36.22 -4.34 1.44
C GLY A 258 -36.12 -2.90 0.95
N ARG A 259 -34.91 -2.42 0.66
CA ARG A 259 -34.66 -1.11 0.05
C ARG A 259 -34.46 -1.29 -1.45
N ASP A 260 -35.60 -1.53 -2.10
CA ASP A 260 -36.07 -1.04 -3.41
C ASP A 260 -37.20 -1.95 -3.91
#